data_AF-A0A7J2HNL8-F1
#
_entry.id   AF-A0A7J2HNL8-F1
#
_cell.length_a   1.000
_cell.length_b   1.000
_cell.length_c   1.000
_cell.angle_alpha   90.00
_cell.angle_beta   90.00
_cell.angle_gamma   90.00
#
_symmetry.space_group_name_H-M   'P 1'
#
loop_
_entity.id
_entity.type
_entity.pdbx_description
1 polymer ?
#
loop_
_entity_poly.entity_id
_entity_poly.type
_entity_poly.pdbx_seq_one_letter_code
_entity_poly.pdbx_strand_id
1 'polypeptide(L)'
;MPLETRVEGTYAVVDVSGIWTAVKAANDYVLVPNVSALQKSDESVIDTEMQTEPGVHARRDYKLAIPGYMEGGGMIVLFGSSGALNSVASDSNAARVNLKVYHGSPTGGDLLGSANGTERIPNNTSEQSYTEIIACTLSKYRLSGASYLTIRVELEVTEADANGIQMKLYADPDTKPLLFYVNMP
;
A
#
# COMPACT_ATOMS: atom_id res chain seq x y z
N MET A 1 48.69 1.31 20.74
CA MET A 1 48.03 0.95 19.46
C MET A 1 46.55 0.82 19.75
N PRO A 2 45.71 1.78 19.33
CA PRO A 2 44.27 1.64 19.47
C PRO A 2 43.75 0.73 18.35
N LEU A 3 42.89 -0.22 18.70
CA LEU A 3 42.14 -1.04 17.76
C LEU A 3 41.15 -0.15 16.99
N GLU A 4 41.32 -0.06 15.67
CA GLU A 4 40.29 0.46 14.77
C GLU A 4 39.16 -0.56 14.67
N THR A 5 38.04 -0.27 15.33
CA THR A 5 36.77 -0.94 15.09
C THR A 5 36.27 -0.47 13.72
N ARG A 6 36.41 -1.30 12.68
CA ARG A 6 35.73 -1.08 11.40
C ARG A 6 34.21 -1.12 11.64
N VAL A 7 33.56 0.02 11.53
CA VAL A 7 32.12 0.07 11.28
C VAL A 7 31.94 -0.07 9.77
N GLU A 8 31.70 -1.29 9.31
CA GLU A 8 31.23 -1.51 7.94
C GLU A 8 29.80 -0.97 7.80
N GLY A 9 29.56 -0.19 6.74
CA GLY A 9 28.20 0.13 6.28
C GLY A 9 27.75 1.59 6.48
N THR A 10 28.48 2.57 5.94
CA THR A 10 27.90 3.90 5.73
C THR A 10 26.96 3.84 4.52
N TYR A 11 25.65 3.72 4.75
CA TYR A 11 24.65 3.87 3.69
C TYR A 11 24.73 5.30 3.15
N ALA A 12 25.08 5.45 1.87
CA ALA A 12 24.94 6.73 1.20
C ALA A 12 23.45 6.92 0.88
N VAL A 13 22.84 7.91 1.52
CA VAL A 13 21.45 8.31 1.33
C VAL A 13 21.47 9.61 0.54
N VAL A 14 20.93 9.59 -0.68
CA VAL A 14 20.88 10.79 -1.54
C VAL A 14 19.41 11.09 -1.83
N ASP A 15 18.95 12.29 -1.47
CA ASP A 15 17.65 12.80 -1.90
C ASP A 15 17.71 13.10 -3.40
N VAL A 16 16.84 12.47 -4.19
CA VAL A 16 16.84 12.55 -5.65
C VAL A 16 15.85 13.61 -6.14
N SER A 17 14.80 13.93 -5.38
CA SER A 17 13.75 14.87 -5.85
C SER A 17 12.80 15.39 -4.76
N GLY A 18 13.10 15.18 -3.48
CA GLY A 18 12.17 15.36 -2.36
C GLY A 18 11.11 14.26 -2.26
N ILE A 19 10.88 13.49 -3.33
CA ILE A 19 9.91 12.40 -3.42
C ILE A 19 10.58 11.04 -3.29
N TRP A 20 11.86 10.92 -3.62
CA TRP A 20 12.61 9.68 -3.60
C TRP A 20 13.96 9.84 -2.91
N THR A 21 14.32 8.83 -2.14
CA THR A 21 15.63 8.66 -1.52
C THR A 21 16.32 7.45 -2.16
N ALA A 22 17.52 7.66 -2.70
CA ALA A 22 18.37 6.55 -3.12
C ALA A 22 19.18 6.04 -1.92
N VAL A 23 19.09 4.75 -1.64
CA VAL A 23 19.85 4.06 -0.59
C VAL A 23 20.82 3.08 -1.23
N LYS A 24 22.11 3.22 -0.97
CA LYS A 24 23.13 2.28 -1.46
C LYS A 24 23.02 0.93 -0.73
N ALA A 25 22.74 -0.16 -1.45
CA ALA A 25 22.72 -1.52 -0.93
C ALA A 25 23.79 -2.37 -1.62
N ALA A 26 24.84 -2.75 -0.89
CA ALA A 26 25.99 -3.56 -1.33
C ALA A 26 26.70 -3.05 -2.61
N ASN A 27 26.10 -3.26 -3.79
CA ASN A 27 26.62 -2.85 -5.10
C ASN A 27 25.69 -1.94 -5.92
N ASP A 28 24.43 -1.77 -5.51
CA ASP A 28 23.40 -1.04 -6.27
C ASP A 28 22.73 0.06 -5.43
N TYR A 29 21.91 0.90 -6.08
CA TYR A 29 21.10 1.92 -5.41
C TYR A 29 19.63 1.53 -5.47
N VAL A 30 19.02 1.37 -4.29
CA VAL A 30 17.58 1.16 -4.13
C VAL A 30 16.89 2.53 -4.04
N LEU A 31 15.89 2.78 -4.88
CA LEU A 31 15.03 3.96 -4.74
C LEU A 31 13.87 3.65 -3.79
N VAL A 32 13.82 4.38 -2.68
CA VAL A 32 12.74 4.32 -1.68
C VAL A 32 11.98 5.65 -1.73
N PRO A 33 10.65 5.66 -1.91
CA PRO A 33 9.89 6.89 -1.86
C PRO A 33 9.97 7.48 -0.45
N ASN A 34 10.10 8.80 -0.37
CA ASN A 34 10.00 9.49 0.89
C ASN A 34 8.59 9.31 1.44
N VAL A 35 8.48 8.78 2.65
CA VAL A 35 7.20 8.59 3.35
C VAL A 35 6.42 9.89 3.45
N SER A 36 7.12 11.03 3.54
CA SER A 36 6.51 12.38 3.53
C SER A 36 5.88 12.80 2.20
N ALA A 37 6.29 12.20 1.08
CA ALA A 37 5.68 12.40 -0.24
C ALA A 37 4.50 11.45 -0.49
N LEU A 38 4.44 10.34 0.26
CA LEU A 38 3.28 9.45 0.35
C LEU A 38 2.23 9.95 1.36
N GLN A 39 2.67 10.71 2.36
CA GLN A 39 1.83 11.42 3.31
C GLN A 39 1.26 12.69 2.68
N LYS A 40 0.01 12.62 2.23
CA LYS A 40 -1.04 13.58 2.60
C LYS A 40 -2.30 13.27 1.81
N SER A 41 -3.13 12.46 2.44
CA SER A 41 -4.56 12.46 2.23
C SER A 41 -5.15 13.09 3.49
N ASP A 42 -5.93 14.17 3.36
CA ASP A 42 -6.69 14.74 4.49
C ASP A 42 -7.81 13.77 4.96
N GLU A 43 -8.06 12.71 4.19
CA GLU A 43 -9.00 11.65 4.50
C GLU A 43 -8.34 10.62 5.41
N SER A 44 -8.88 10.49 6.62
CA SER A 44 -8.37 9.64 7.70
C SER A 44 -8.82 8.18 7.61
N VAL A 45 -9.86 7.89 6.83
CA VAL A 45 -10.46 6.54 6.70
C VAL A 45 -11.02 6.35 5.30
N ILE A 46 -10.73 5.19 4.69
CA ILE A 46 -11.43 4.69 3.51
C ILE A 46 -12.48 3.70 4.01
N ASP A 47 -13.76 3.95 3.73
CA ASP A 47 -14.88 3.20 4.31
C ASP A 47 -15.75 2.63 3.17
N THR A 48 -16.09 1.35 3.25
CA THR A 48 -17.04 0.75 2.30
C THR A 48 -18.47 1.16 2.58
N GLU A 49 -18.77 1.76 3.72
CA GLU A 49 -20.10 1.72 4.34
C GLU A 49 -20.59 0.27 4.53
N MET A 50 -21.82 0.08 5.00
CA MET A 50 -22.39 -1.25 5.14
C MET A 50 -22.81 -1.77 3.76
N GLN A 51 -22.29 -2.94 3.37
CA GLN A 51 -22.48 -3.54 2.05
C GLN A 51 -23.10 -4.93 2.15
N THR A 52 -24.08 -5.20 1.28
CA THR A 52 -24.82 -6.48 1.21
C THR A 52 -24.51 -7.28 -0.05
N GLU A 53 -23.58 -6.81 -0.88
CA GLU A 53 -23.20 -7.48 -2.12
C GLU A 53 -21.67 -7.58 -2.24
N PRO A 54 -21.14 -8.65 -2.85
CA PRO A 54 -19.71 -8.72 -3.17
C PRO A 54 -19.27 -7.67 -4.19
N GLY A 55 -18.04 -7.20 -4.07
CA GLY A 55 -17.43 -6.25 -5.01
C GLY A 55 -16.45 -5.28 -4.35
N VAL A 56 -15.79 -4.47 -5.18
CA VAL A 56 -14.97 -3.35 -4.71
C VAL A 56 -15.88 -2.15 -4.47
N HIS A 57 -16.02 -1.77 -3.20
CA HIS A 57 -16.96 -0.72 -2.77
C HIS A 57 -16.28 0.59 -2.38
N ALA A 58 -15.00 0.53 -2.01
CA ALA A 58 -14.19 1.72 -1.78
C ALA A 58 -12.79 1.56 -2.38
N ARG A 59 -12.20 2.66 -2.86
CA ARG A 59 -10.85 2.65 -3.43
C ARG A 59 -10.15 3.99 -3.29
N ARG A 60 -8.82 3.95 -3.26
CA ARG A 60 -7.95 5.12 -3.22
C ARG A 60 -6.74 4.95 -4.11
N ASP A 61 -6.39 6.00 -4.84
CA ASP A 61 -5.22 6.04 -5.71
C ASP A 61 -4.17 7.02 -5.16
N TYR A 62 -2.96 6.52 -4.92
CA TYR A 62 -1.78 7.31 -4.53
C TYR A 62 -0.85 7.41 -5.73
N LYS A 63 -0.44 8.63 -6.11
CA LYS A 63 0.41 8.86 -7.27
C LYS A 63 1.81 9.27 -6.84
N LEU A 64 2.81 8.59 -7.38
CA LEU A 64 4.22 8.87 -7.17
C LEU A 64 4.85 9.32 -8.50
N ALA A 65 5.37 10.55 -8.53
CA ALA A 65 6.07 11.07 -9.71
C ALA A 65 7.39 10.33 -9.90
N ILE A 66 7.69 9.95 -11.15
CA ILE A 66 8.92 9.24 -11.48
C ILE A 66 9.96 10.27 -11.98
N PRO A 67 11.13 10.41 -11.30
CA PRO A 67 12.06 11.51 -11.55
C PRO A 67 12.84 11.39 -12.87
N GLY A 68 12.81 10.23 -13.53
CA GLY A 68 13.54 9.99 -14.77
C GLY A 68 13.25 8.62 -15.36
N TYR A 69 14.05 8.18 -16.33
CA TYR A 69 13.92 6.82 -16.84
C TYR A 69 14.33 5.81 -15.77
N MET A 70 13.45 4.84 -15.49
CA MET A 70 13.72 3.77 -14.54
C MET A 70 13.45 2.42 -15.20
N GLU A 71 14.33 1.47 -15.02
CA GLU A 71 14.12 0.09 -15.45
C GLU A 71 14.42 -0.82 -14.27
N GLY A 72 13.47 -1.67 -13.89
CA GLY A 72 13.61 -2.50 -12.68
C GLY A 72 12.38 -3.35 -12.40
N GLY A 73 12.54 -4.36 -11.54
CA GLY A 73 11.43 -5.00 -10.82
C GLY A 73 11.28 -4.34 -9.45
N GLY A 74 10.44 -4.87 -8.56
CA GLY A 74 10.41 -4.34 -7.21
C GLY A 74 9.37 -4.96 -6.31
N MET A 75 9.19 -4.38 -5.13
CA MET A 75 8.11 -4.75 -4.22
C MET A 75 7.53 -3.50 -3.57
N ILE A 76 6.21 -3.37 -3.55
CA ILE A 76 5.48 -2.38 -2.75
C ILE A 76 4.85 -3.08 -1.57
N VAL A 77 5.11 -2.62 -0.36
CA VAL A 77 4.47 -3.14 0.85
C VAL A 77 3.61 -2.06 1.48
N LEU A 78 2.32 -2.34 1.68
CA LEU A 78 1.41 -1.53 2.50
C LEU A 78 1.43 -2.04 3.93
N PHE A 79 1.68 -1.15 4.89
CA PHE A 79 1.45 -1.38 6.32
C PHE A 79 0.31 -0.48 6.79
N GLY A 80 -0.62 -1.02 7.56
CA GLY A 80 -1.77 -0.25 8.04
C GLY A 80 -2.60 -0.96 9.10
N SER A 81 -3.77 -0.40 9.37
CA SER A 81 -4.79 -1.01 10.22
C SER A 81 -6.13 -0.93 9.53
N SER A 82 -6.86 -2.03 9.50
CA SER A 82 -8.25 -2.07 9.05
C SER A 82 -9.19 -2.32 10.22
N GLY A 83 -10.47 -2.04 10.02
CA GLY A 83 -11.55 -2.40 10.92
C GLY A 83 -12.67 -3.06 10.12
N ALA A 84 -13.36 -4.04 10.70
CA ALA A 84 -14.54 -4.61 10.08
C ALA A 84 -15.61 -5.00 11.11
N LEU A 85 -16.88 -4.88 10.71
CA LEU A 85 -18.05 -5.28 11.49
C LEU A 85 -19.19 -5.71 10.58
N ASN A 86 -20.12 -6.48 11.12
CA ASN A 86 -21.38 -6.82 10.47
C ASN A 86 -22.54 -6.07 11.13
N SER A 87 -23.69 -5.93 10.45
CA SER A 87 -24.88 -5.38 11.13
C SER A 87 -25.48 -6.34 12.16
N VAL A 88 -25.21 -7.65 12.02
CA VAL A 88 -25.52 -8.72 12.98
C VAL A 88 -24.33 -9.67 13.07
N ALA A 89 -24.18 -10.39 14.18
CA ALA A 89 -23.17 -11.43 14.30
C ALA A 89 -23.35 -12.50 13.19
N SER A 90 -22.33 -12.66 12.34
CA SER A 90 -22.31 -13.58 11.20
C SER A 90 -20.88 -14.06 10.94
N ASP A 91 -20.75 -15.35 10.61
CA ASP A 91 -19.49 -15.99 10.21
C ASP A 91 -19.37 -16.14 8.67
N SER A 92 -20.31 -15.58 7.90
CA SER A 92 -20.36 -15.74 6.43
C SER A 92 -19.94 -14.50 5.65
N ASN A 93 -19.90 -13.32 6.27
CA ASN A 93 -19.53 -12.11 5.56
C ASN A 93 -18.02 -11.91 5.62
N ALA A 94 -17.42 -11.63 4.46
CA ALA A 94 -15.99 -11.53 4.31
C ALA A 94 -15.61 -10.28 3.51
N ALA A 95 -14.53 -9.61 3.94
CA ALA A 95 -13.97 -8.48 3.23
C ALA A 95 -12.44 -8.46 3.34
N ARG A 96 -11.76 -7.82 2.39
CA ARG A 96 -10.31 -7.67 2.37
C ARG A 96 -9.87 -6.35 1.77
N VAL A 97 -8.63 -5.98 2.06
CA VAL A 97 -7.93 -4.88 1.38
C VAL A 97 -7.10 -5.46 0.24
N ASN A 98 -7.14 -4.87 -0.94
CA ASN A 98 -6.27 -5.23 -2.06
C ASN A 98 -5.35 -4.07 -2.44
N LEU A 99 -4.21 -4.42 -3.02
CA LEU A 99 -3.19 -3.50 -3.50
C LEU A 99 -2.91 -3.77 -4.98
N LYS A 100 -3.03 -2.75 -5.82
CA LYS A 100 -2.70 -2.80 -7.24
C LYS A 100 -1.76 -1.66 -7.60
N VAL A 101 -0.82 -1.91 -8.49
CA VAL A 101 0.21 -0.93 -8.86
C VAL A 101 0.22 -0.79 -10.36
N TYR A 102 0.07 0.44 -10.84
CA TYR A 102 -0.01 0.76 -12.26
C TYR A 102 1.12 1.71 -12.66
N HIS A 103 1.62 1.55 -13.88
CA HIS A 103 2.34 2.63 -14.57
C HIS A 103 1.30 3.55 -15.23
N GLY A 104 1.25 4.81 -14.81
CA GLY A 104 0.27 5.77 -15.30
C GLY A 104 -1.07 5.66 -14.59
N SER A 105 -2.16 5.50 -15.35
CA SER A 105 -3.55 5.51 -14.82
C SER A 105 -4.10 4.10 -14.63
N PRO A 106 -4.90 3.82 -13.58
CA PRO A 106 -5.61 2.55 -13.46
C PRO A 106 -6.67 2.26 -14.54
N THR A 107 -7.04 3.26 -15.36
CA THR A 107 -8.06 3.13 -16.42
C THR A 107 -7.51 2.96 -17.84
N GLY A 108 -6.19 2.76 -17.96
CA GLY A 108 -5.54 2.59 -19.27
C GLY A 108 -4.02 2.52 -19.24
N GLY A 109 -3.43 2.46 -18.06
CA GLY A 109 -2.01 2.21 -17.83
C GLY A 109 -1.74 0.73 -17.52
N ASP A 110 -0.47 0.37 -17.52
CA ASP A 110 -0.04 -1.01 -17.36
C ASP A 110 -0.08 -1.44 -15.90
N LEU A 111 -0.74 -2.56 -15.60
CA LEU A 111 -0.70 -3.18 -14.28
C LEU A 111 0.70 -3.79 -14.07
N LEU A 112 1.47 -3.23 -13.14
CA LEU A 112 2.81 -3.68 -12.80
C LEU A 112 2.79 -4.81 -11.77
N GLY A 113 1.78 -4.84 -10.90
CA GLY A 113 1.61 -5.86 -9.88
C GLY A 113 0.28 -5.74 -9.14
N SER A 114 -0.17 -6.85 -8.56
CA SER A 114 -1.36 -6.91 -7.70
C SER A 114 -1.14 -7.89 -6.54
N ALA A 115 -1.68 -7.56 -5.37
CA ALA A 115 -1.72 -8.43 -4.21
C ALA A 115 -3.06 -8.27 -3.47
N ASN A 116 -3.59 -9.38 -2.97
CA ASN A 116 -4.77 -9.39 -2.13
C ASN A 116 -4.35 -9.54 -0.67
N GLY A 117 -5.01 -8.80 0.21
CA GLY A 117 -4.84 -8.91 1.66
C GLY A 117 -5.54 -10.16 2.23
N THR A 118 -5.42 -10.31 3.54
CA THR A 118 -6.10 -11.40 4.26
C THR A 118 -7.60 -11.12 4.33
N GLU A 119 -8.42 -12.13 4.07
CA GLU A 119 -9.87 -12.05 4.27
C GLU A 119 -10.20 -11.92 5.76
N ARG A 120 -11.06 -10.95 6.08
CA ARG A 120 -11.57 -10.66 7.42
C ARG A 120 -13.02 -11.12 7.49
N ILE A 121 -13.32 -11.94 8.48
CA ILE A 121 -14.65 -12.51 8.73
C ILE A 121 -15.06 -12.07 10.15
N PRO A 122 -15.52 -10.82 10.33
CA PRO A 122 -15.82 -10.28 11.65
C PRO A 122 -17.14 -10.83 12.18
N ASN A 123 -17.12 -11.73 13.16
CA ASN A 123 -18.35 -12.20 13.81
C ASN A 123 -18.82 -11.27 14.94
N ASN A 124 -19.00 -9.98 14.65
CA ASN A 124 -19.39 -8.99 15.64
C ASN A 124 -20.13 -7.80 15.01
N THR A 125 -20.99 -7.16 15.81
CA THR A 125 -21.65 -5.89 15.48
C THR A 125 -20.83 -4.66 15.87
N SER A 126 -19.80 -4.87 16.69
CA SER A 126 -18.78 -3.87 17.00
C SER A 126 -17.54 -4.07 16.13
N GLU A 127 -16.88 -2.97 15.79
CA GLU A 127 -15.69 -3.00 14.95
C GLU A 127 -14.55 -3.82 15.59
N GLN A 128 -14.07 -4.80 14.84
CA GLN A 128 -12.84 -5.53 15.13
C GLN A 128 -11.70 -4.94 14.32
N SER A 129 -10.59 -4.60 14.98
CA SER A 129 -9.40 -4.05 14.31
C SER A 129 -8.43 -5.15 13.88
N TYR A 130 -7.81 -4.96 12.72
CA TYR A 130 -6.80 -5.85 12.18
C TYR A 130 -5.55 -5.07 11.75
N THR A 131 -4.40 -5.74 11.82
CA THR A 131 -3.15 -5.24 11.23
C THR A 131 -3.08 -5.68 9.77
N GLU A 132 -2.75 -4.74 8.89
CA GLU A 132 -2.57 -4.97 7.46
C GLU A 132 -1.08 -4.92 7.10
N ILE A 133 -0.62 -5.98 6.42
CA ILE A 133 0.69 -6.05 5.76
C ILE A 133 0.46 -6.71 4.40
N ILE A 134 0.54 -5.93 3.32
CA ILE A 134 0.26 -6.43 1.96
C ILE A 134 1.46 -6.15 1.09
N ALA A 135 2.13 -7.21 0.62
CA ALA A 135 3.29 -7.12 -0.25
C ALA A 135 2.92 -7.43 -1.70
N CYS A 136 3.14 -6.48 -2.60
CA CYS A 136 2.92 -6.57 -4.03
C CYS A 136 4.26 -6.59 -4.76
N THR A 137 4.59 -7.71 -5.39
CA THR A 137 5.78 -7.79 -6.26
C THR A 137 5.46 -7.13 -7.60
N LEU A 138 6.36 -6.28 -8.07
CA LEU A 138 6.28 -5.61 -9.35
C LEU A 138 7.07 -6.40 -10.39
N SER A 139 6.41 -6.68 -11.52
CA SER A 139 7.07 -7.20 -12.71
C SER A 139 8.15 -6.23 -13.21
N LYS A 140 9.14 -6.72 -13.99
CA LYS A 140 10.13 -5.81 -14.59
C LYS A 140 9.41 -4.82 -15.49
N TYR A 141 9.66 -3.54 -15.25
CA TYR A 141 9.06 -2.45 -16.00
C TYR A 141 10.11 -1.47 -16.47
N ARG A 142 9.74 -0.66 -17.47
CA ARG A 142 10.52 0.48 -17.93
C ARG A 142 9.65 1.73 -17.89
N LEU A 143 9.93 2.59 -16.93
CA LEU A 143 9.25 3.87 -16.75
C LEU A 143 9.97 4.94 -17.56
N SER A 144 9.21 5.74 -18.30
CA SER A 144 9.70 6.96 -18.93
C SER A 144 9.59 8.15 -17.99
N GLY A 145 10.52 9.10 -18.09
CA GLY A 145 10.43 10.37 -17.37
C GLY A 145 9.11 11.10 -17.66
N ALA A 146 8.58 11.81 -16.66
CA ALA A 146 7.25 12.46 -16.64
C ALA A 146 6.03 11.53 -16.45
N SER A 147 6.24 10.23 -16.22
CA SER A 147 5.18 9.31 -15.80
C SER A 147 4.96 9.32 -14.28
N TYR A 148 3.89 8.65 -13.82
CA TYR A 148 3.64 8.37 -12.40
C TYR A 148 3.48 6.86 -12.18
N LEU A 149 3.88 6.37 -11.00
CA LEU A 149 3.38 5.12 -10.45
C LEU A 149 2.08 5.42 -9.71
N THR A 150 1.01 4.68 -10.00
CA THR A 150 -0.24 4.76 -9.24
C THR A 150 -0.39 3.52 -8.39
N ILE A 151 -0.39 3.70 -7.07
CA ILE A 151 -0.69 2.66 -6.09
C ILE A 151 -2.19 2.78 -5.77
N ARG A 152 -2.95 1.77 -6.14
CA ARG A 152 -4.38 1.67 -5.84
C ARG A 152 -4.59 0.74 -4.66
N VAL A 153 -5.31 1.23 -3.67
CA VAL A 153 -5.86 0.44 -2.56
C VAL A 153 -7.34 0.25 -2.80
N GLU A 154 -7.85 -0.97 -2.68
CA GLU A 154 -9.27 -1.31 -2.84
C GLU A 154 -9.76 -2.02 -1.57
N LEU A 155 -10.94 -1.67 -1.09
CA LEU A 155 -11.66 -2.45 -0.09
C LEU A 155 -12.71 -3.26 -0.85
N GLU A 156 -12.56 -4.57 -0.79
CA GLU A 156 -13.39 -5.54 -1.47
C GLU A 156 -14.19 -6.33 -0.44
N VAL A 157 -15.50 -6.37 -0.62
CA VAL A 157 -16.38 -7.33 0.04
C VAL A 157 -16.35 -8.59 -0.81
N THR A 158 -15.80 -9.68 -0.27
CA THR A 158 -15.67 -10.94 -1.00
C THR A 158 -16.91 -11.82 -0.84
N GLU A 159 -17.56 -11.76 0.33
CA GLU A 159 -18.83 -12.42 0.61
C GLU A 159 -19.73 -11.52 1.47
N ALA A 160 -21.02 -11.44 1.14
CA ALA A 160 -22.00 -10.71 1.92
C ALA A 160 -23.39 -11.35 1.83
N ASP A 161 -24.12 -11.30 2.95
CA ASP A 161 -25.52 -11.67 3.08
C ASP A 161 -26.43 -10.43 3.19
N ALA A 162 -27.73 -10.67 3.45
CA ALA A 162 -28.71 -9.59 3.62
C ALA A 162 -28.43 -8.68 4.85
N ASN A 163 -27.59 -9.12 5.79
CA ASN A 163 -27.22 -8.33 6.96
C ASN A 163 -25.98 -7.48 6.67
N GLY A 164 -25.13 -7.88 5.74
CA GLY A 164 -24.03 -7.08 5.23
C GLY A 164 -22.86 -6.86 6.20
N ILE A 165 -21.81 -6.28 5.64
CA ILE A 165 -20.50 -6.05 6.26
C ILE A 165 -20.00 -4.65 5.91
N GLN A 166 -19.33 -4.02 6.87
CA GLN A 166 -18.59 -2.79 6.68
C GLN A 166 -17.10 -3.06 6.90
N MET A 167 -16.26 -2.56 6.01
CA MET A 167 -14.82 -2.56 6.15
C MET A 167 -14.28 -1.13 6.07
N LYS A 168 -13.33 -0.82 6.94
CA LYS A 168 -12.59 0.44 6.97
C LYS A 168 -11.10 0.18 6.87
N LEU A 169 -10.40 1.06 6.19
CA LEU A 169 -8.95 1.16 6.21
C LEU A 169 -8.54 2.51 6.78
N TYR A 170 -7.81 2.49 7.89
CA TYR A 170 -7.36 3.69 8.58
C TYR A 170 -6.10 4.24 7.92
N ALA A 171 -6.13 5.52 7.58
CA ALA A 171 -5.07 6.27 6.92
C ALA A 171 -4.58 7.48 7.74
N ASP A 172 -4.97 7.57 9.02
CA ASP A 172 -4.63 8.67 9.93
C ASP A 172 -3.11 8.80 10.16
N PRO A 173 -2.49 9.94 9.78
CA PRO A 173 -1.06 10.18 9.97
C PRO A 173 -0.62 10.29 11.44
N ASP A 174 -1.53 10.61 12.36
CA ASP A 174 -1.20 10.92 13.75
C ASP A 174 -1.31 9.71 14.69
N THR A 175 -2.04 8.66 14.28
CA THR A 175 -2.23 7.45 15.12
C THR A 175 -1.88 6.14 14.43
N LYS A 176 -2.16 5.97 13.13
CA LYS A 176 -1.93 4.73 12.36
C LYS A 176 -1.78 5.01 10.84
N PRO A 177 -0.65 5.61 10.39
CA PRO A 177 -0.46 5.96 8.99
C PRO A 177 -0.44 4.73 8.09
N LEU A 178 -0.98 4.86 6.87
CA LEU A 178 -0.66 3.95 5.77
C LEU A 178 0.77 4.20 5.33
N LEU A 179 1.63 3.20 5.49
CA LEU A 179 3.03 3.28 5.10
C LEU A 179 3.26 2.39 3.88
N PHE A 180 3.78 2.98 2.81
CA PHE A 180 4.23 2.24 1.64
C PHE A 180 5.75 2.15 1.63
N TYR A 181 6.29 0.94 1.52
CA TYR A 181 7.70 0.70 1.25
C TYR A 181 7.86 0.23 -0.18
N VAL A 182 8.72 0.87 -0.96
CA VAL A 182 9.08 0.42 -2.31
C VAL A 182 10.54 0.00 -2.31
N ASN A 183 10.79 -1.25 -2.71
CA ASN A 183 12.12 -1.77 -2.95
C ASN A 183 12.34 -1.92 -4.46
N MET A 184 13.44 -1.40 -4.95
CA MET A 184 13.90 -1.50 -6.34
C MET A 184 15.26 -2.22 -6.34
N PRO A 185 15.40 -3.37 -7.02
CA PRO A 185 16.68 -4.04 -7.21
C PRO A 185 17.58 -3.28 -8.18
#